data_AF-R3WVI8-F1
#
_entry.id   AF-R3WVI8-F1
#
_cell.length_a   1.000
_cell.length_b   1.000
_cell.length_c   1.000
_cell.angle_alpha   90.00
_cell.angle_beta   90.00
_cell.angle_gamma   90.00
#
_symmetry.space_group_name_H-M   'P 1'
#
loop_
_entity.id
_entity.type
_entity.pdbx_description
1 polymer ?
#
loop_
_entity_poly.entity_id
_entity_poly.type
_entity_poly.pdbx_seq_one_letter_code
_entity_poly.pdbx_strand_id
1 'polypeptide(L)'
;MKQYKVLCDFYDSQDEDRVYRKGDLYPHEDKETDENRIKELGSENNSTGIKLIDLPIELESDAEIKAEQAEKKKQQEADKKAAAEAKKAEGKKD
;
A
#
# COMPACT_ATOMS: atom_id res chain seq x y z
N MET A 1 18.07 0.76 -14.92
CA MET A 1 16.80 0.18 -14.43
C MET A 1 16.30 1.03 -13.27
N LYS A 2 14.98 1.10 -13.05
CA LYS A 2 14.43 1.77 -11.86
C LYS A 2 14.41 0.77 -10.70
N GLN A 3 14.88 1.20 -9.53
CA GLN A 3 14.82 0.42 -8.30
C GLN A 3 13.90 1.11 -7.30
N TYR A 4 13.24 0.31 -6.49
CA TYR A 4 12.24 0.69 -5.52
C TYR A 4 12.67 0.24 -4.14
N LYS A 5 12.40 1.06 -3.14
CA LYS A 5 12.76 0.73 -1.76
C LYS A 5 11.77 -0.29 -1.21
N VAL A 6 12.28 -1.36 -0.64
CA VAL A 6 11.46 -2.37 0.03
C VAL A 6 10.95 -1.82 1.36
N LEU A 7 9.64 -1.90 1.58
CA LEU A 7 8.96 -1.35 2.75
C LEU A 7 8.82 -2.38 3.88
N CYS A 8 8.69 -3.65 3.53
CA CYS A 8 8.51 -4.79 4.42
C CYS A 8 9.25 -6.01 3.87
N ASP A 9 9.66 -6.93 4.75
CA ASP A 9 10.31 -8.16 4.34
C ASP A 9 9.34 -9.02 3.51
N PHE A 10 9.78 -9.48 2.35
CA PHE A 10 8.97 -10.35 1.51
C PHE A 10 9.83 -11.36 0.75
N TYR A 11 9.14 -12.41 0.30
CA TYR A 11 9.70 -13.49 -0.50
C TYR A 11 9.16 -13.39 -1.93
N ASP A 12 10.05 -13.32 -2.91
CA ASP A 12 9.66 -13.26 -4.31
C ASP A 12 9.87 -14.60 -5.02
N SER A 13 8.80 -15.37 -5.18
CA SER A 13 8.82 -16.64 -5.91
C SER A 13 9.06 -16.48 -7.42
N GLN A 14 9.02 -15.26 -7.96
CA GLN A 14 9.36 -14.98 -9.36
C GLN A 14 10.84 -14.58 -9.53
N ASP A 15 11.59 -14.51 -8.43
CA ASP A 15 12.99 -14.09 -8.39
C ASP A 15 13.86 -15.12 -7.66
N GLU A 16 13.77 -16.38 -8.09
CA GLU A 16 14.56 -17.49 -7.53
C GLU A 16 14.43 -17.60 -6.01
N ASP A 17 13.22 -17.35 -5.50
CA ASP A 17 12.91 -17.48 -4.08
C ASP A 17 13.75 -16.52 -3.21
N ARG A 18 14.14 -15.37 -3.79
CA ARG A 18 14.90 -14.35 -3.09
C ARG A 18 14.07 -13.70 -1.99
N VAL A 19 14.73 -13.52 -0.85
CA VAL A 19 14.19 -12.76 0.28
C VAL A 19 14.71 -11.34 0.20
N TYR A 20 13.79 -10.39 0.12
CA TYR A 20 14.05 -8.97 0.21
C TYR A 20 13.70 -8.48 1.60
N ARG A 21 14.60 -7.71 2.22
CA ARG A 21 14.39 -7.13 3.54
C ARG A 21 14.01 -5.66 3.43
N LYS A 22 13.30 -5.17 4.43
CA LYS A 22 12.97 -3.76 4.56
C LYS A 22 14.22 -2.88 4.42
N GLY A 23 14.16 -1.94 3.49
CA GLY A 23 15.24 -1.02 3.16
C GLY A 23 16.08 -1.45 1.96
N ASP A 24 15.95 -2.69 1.49
CA ASP A 24 16.63 -3.16 0.28
C ASP A 24 16.09 -2.45 -0.97
N LEU A 25 16.80 -2.62 -2.08
CA LEU A 25 16.40 -2.14 -3.40
C LEU A 25 15.89 -3.31 -4.24
N TYR A 26 14.70 -3.15 -4.80
CA TYR A 26 14.04 -4.10 -5.69
C TYR A 26 13.79 -3.47 -7.07
N PRO A 27 14.00 -4.18 -8.19
CA PRO A 27 14.69 -5.46 -8.27
C PRO A 27 16.19 -5.31 -7.99
N HIS A 28 16.88 -6.43 -7.74
CA HIS A 28 18.34 -6.42 -7.58
C HIS A 28 19.05 -5.98 -8.88
N GLU A 29 20.29 -5.51 -8.79
CA GLU A 29 20.97 -4.77 -9.88
C GLU A 29 21.00 -5.51 -11.23
N ASP A 30 21.14 -6.84 -11.22
CA ASP A 30 21.19 -7.69 -12.42
C ASP A 30 19.82 -8.22 -12.89
N LYS A 31 18.71 -7.83 -12.26
CA LYS A 31 17.37 -8.34 -12.60
C LYS A 31 16.48 -7.24 -13.17
N GLU A 32 15.94 -7.53 -14.36
CA GLU A 32 14.83 -6.77 -14.92
C GLU A 32 13.50 -7.40 -14.47
N THR A 33 12.55 -6.57 -14.09
CA THR A 33 11.23 -6.98 -13.62
C THR A 33 10.15 -6.24 -14.38
N ASP A 34 9.09 -6.94 -14.75
CA ASP A 34 7.95 -6.38 -15.45
C ASP A 34 7.24 -5.29 -14.63
N GLU A 35 6.76 -4.25 -15.30
CA GLU A 35 6.04 -3.14 -14.67
C GLU A 35 4.77 -3.60 -13.94
N ASN A 36 4.14 -4.69 -14.39
CA ASN A 36 2.99 -5.28 -13.71
C ASN A 36 3.37 -5.81 -12.33
N ARG A 37 4.53 -6.47 -12.20
CA ARG A 37 5.01 -6.99 -10.93
C ARG A 37 5.35 -5.85 -9.96
N ILE A 38 5.94 -4.78 -10.48
CA ILE A 38 6.20 -3.56 -9.70
C ILE A 38 4.88 -2.98 -9.16
N LYS A 39 3.83 -2.89 -10.00
CA LYS A 39 2.51 -2.38 -9.58
C LYS A 39 1.85 -3.27 -8.53
N GLU A 40 1.91 -4.60 -8.68
CA GLU A 40 1.38 -5.52 -7.67
C GLU A 40 2.09 -5.37 -6.33
N LEU A 41 3.43 -5.39 -6.32
CA LEU A 41 4.21 -5.26 -5.09
C LEU A 41 4.09 -3.88 -4.45
N GLY A 42 3.88 -2.83 -5.26
CA GLY A 42 3.67 -1.47 -4.78
C GLY A 42 2.22 -1.12 -4.41
N SER A 43 1.30 -2.08 -4.56
CA SER A 43 -0.11 -1.94 -4.18
C SER A 43 -0.46 -2.85 -3.01
N GLU A 44 -1.61 -2.60 -2.38
CA GLU A 44 -2.23 -3.50 -1.40
C GLU A 44 -2.88 -4.72 -2.10
N ASN A 45 -2.99 -4.70 -3.43
CA ASN A 45 -3.51 -5.79 -4.25
C ASN A 45 -2.44 -6.85 -4.59
N ASN A 46 -1.78 -7.37 -3.55
CA ASN A 46 -0.92 -8.57 -3.66
C ASN A 46 -1.33 -9.60 -2.61
N SER A 47 -0.75 -10.80 -2.66
CA SER A 47 -1.10 -11.91 -1.75
C SER A 47 -0.93 -11.58 -0.26
N THR A 48 -0.12 -10.58 0.08
CA THR A 48 0.11 -10.12 1.46
C THR A 48 -0.90 -9.06 1.90
N GLY A 49 -1.57 -8.39 0.97
CA GLY A 49 -2.55 -7.34 1.27
C GLY A 49 -1.94 -6.01 1.71
N ILE A 50 -0.62 -5.82 1.55
CA ILE A 50 0.11 -4.60 1.95
C ILE A 50 1.12 -4.20 0.88
N LYS A 51 1.43 -2.91 0.78
CA LYS A 51 2.52 -2.44 -0.09
C LYS A 51 3.87 -3.00 0.38
N LEU A 52 4.57 -3.71 -0.50
CA LEU A 52 5.87 -4.33 -0.25
C LEU A 52 7.04 -3.46 -0.74
N ILE A 53 6.81 -2.64 -1.76
CA ILE A 53 7.80 -1.69 -2.30
C ILE A 53 7.25 -0.27 -2.39
N ASP A 54 8.15 0.71 -2.35
CA ASP A 54 7.85 2.13 -2.46
C ASP A 54 7.83 2.57 -3.93
N LEU A 55 6.63 2.72 -4.48
CA LEU A 55 6.42 3.25 -5.82
C LEU A 55 6.55 4.78 -5.80
N PRO A 56 7.40 5.39 -6.65
CA PRO A 56 7.36 6.83 -6.84
C PRO A 56 6.02 7.24 -7.44
N ILE A 57 5.49 8.37 -6.98
CA ILE A 57 4.17 8.93 -7.33
C ILE A 57 3.94 8.98 -8.86
N GLU A 58 5.00 9.09 -9.66
CA GLU A 58 4.91 9.12 -11.13
C GLU A 58 4.49 7.79 -11.78
N LEU A 59 4.69 6.64 -11.11
CA LEU A 59 4.30 5.30 -11.62
C LEU A 59 2.89 4.89 -11.17
N GLU A 60 2.41 5.48 -10.08
CA GLU A 60 1.02 5.36 -9.65
C GLU A 60 0.18 6.33 -10.48
N SER A 61 -0.10 5.98 -11.74
CA SER A 61 -0.86 6.80 -12.69
C SER A 61 -2.01 7.57 -12.03
N ASP A 62 -2.09 8.88 -12.30
CA ASP A 62 -3.00 9.88 -11.71
C ASP A 62 -4.46 9.42 -11.50
N ALA A 63 -4.95 8.48 -12.31
CA ALA A 63 -6.29 7.90 -12.22
C ALA A 63 -6.49 6.94 -11.02
N GLU A 64 -5.51 6.09 -10.72
CA GLU A 64 -5.60 5.06 -9.67
C GLU A 64 -5.48 5.72 -8.28
N ILE A 65 -4.53 6.67 -8.14
CA ILE A 65 -4.35 7.48 -6.94
C ILE A 65 -5.61 8.29 -6.61
N LYS A 66 -6.26 8.85 -7.63
CA LYS A 66 -7.46 9.67 -7.45
C LYS A 66 -8.67 8.84 -7.06
N ALA A 67 -8.79 7.61 -7.58
CA ALA A 67 -9.83 6.67 -7.18
C ALA A 67 -9.62 6.20 -5.73
N GLU A 68 -8.41 5.78 -5.37
CA GLU A 68 -8.11 5.24 -4.05
C GLU A 68 -8.14 6.32 -2.95
N GLN A 69 -7.69 7.55 -3.24
CA GLN A 69 -7.83 8.68 -2.33
C GLN A 69 -9.30 9.11 -2.15
N ALA A 70 -10.11 9.05 -3.21
CA ALA A 70 -11.54 9.34 -3.10
C ALA A 70 -12.26 8.31 -2.19
N GLU A 71 -11.86 7.04 -2.27
CA GLU A 71 -12.45 5.96 -1.48
C GLU A 71 -11.99 5.98 -0.01
N LYS A 72 -10.68 6.14 0.26
CA LYS A 72 -10.15 6.31 1.62
C LYS A 72 -10.71 7.55 2.32
N LYS A 73 -10.94 8.64 1.58
CA LYS A 73 -11.55 9.87 2.14
C LYS A 73 -13.01 9.63 2.55
N LYS A 74 -13.77 8.85 1.78
CA LYS A 74 -15.17 8.49 2.09
C LYS A 74 -15.29 7.64 3.35
N GLN A 75 -14.36 6.70 3.55
CA GLN A 75 -14.33 5.86 4.74
C GLN A 75 -13.92 6.63 6.01
N GLN A 76 -12.92 7.52 5.92
CA GLN A 76 -12.53 8.38 7.05
C GLN A 76 -13.61 9.40 7.45
N GLU A 77 -14.42 9.87 6.51
CA GLU A 77 -15.56 10.75 6.81
C GLU A 77 -16.69 9.99 7.53
N ALA A 78 -16.92 8.72 7.16
CA ALA A 78 -17.89 7.85 7.83
C ALA A 78 -17.47 7.53 9.28
N ASP A 79 -16.19 7.20 9.50
CA ASP A 79 -15.64 6.93 10.84
C ASP A 79 -15.70 8.16 11.76
N LYS A 80 -15.43 9.37 11.23
CA LYS A 80 -15.58 10.62 12.00
C LYS A 80 -17.04 10.90 12.37
N LYS A 81 -18.00 10.54 11.52
CA LYS A 81 -19.44 10.71 11.81
C LYS A 81 -19.92 9.72 12.88
N ALA A 82 -19.42 8.48 12.88
CA ALA A 82 -19.74 7.48 13.90
C ALA A 82 -19.16 7.85 15.29
N ALA A 83 -17.93 8.38 15.32
CA ALA A 83 -17.30 8.81 16.57
C ALA A 83 -17.99 10.02 17.24
N ALA A 84 -18.68 10.86 16.47
CA ALA A 84 -19.45 12.00 16.99
C ALA A 84 -20.79 11.59 17.62
N GLU A 85 -21.40 10.48 17.17
CA GLU A 85 -22.69 9.98 17.68
C GLU A 85 -22.54 9.21 19.00
N ALA A 86 -21.41 8.53 19.23
CA ALA A 86 -21.16 7.78 20.46
C ALA A 86 -20.98 8.65 21.72
N LYS A 87 -20.60 9.93 21.59
CA LYS A 87 -20.41 10.84 22.73
C LYS A 87 -21.69 11.47 23.29
N LYS A 88 -22.86 11.20 22.72
CA LYS A 88 -24.16 11.75 23.21
C LYS A 88 -24.92 10.84 24.19
N ALA A 89 -24.45 9.63 24.46
CA ALA A 89 -25.20 8.62 25.22
C ALA A 89 -24.85 8.49 26.72
N GLU A 90 -23.78 9.10 27.23
CA GLU A 90 -23.39 8.98 28.66
C GLU A 90 -23.82 10.17 29.53
N GLY A 91 -24.91 10.86 29.16
CA GLY A 91 -25.41 12.05 29.84
C GLY A 91 -26.81 11.88 30.45
N LYS A 92 -27.12 10.75 31.07
CA LYS A 92 -28.31 10.64 31.95
C LYS A 92 -28.10 9.55 33.00
N LYS A 93 -27.40 9.90 34.07
CA LYS A 93 -27.50 9.22 35.37
C LYS A 93 -28.73 9.79 36.06
N ASP A 94 -29.69 8.93 36.35
CA ASP A 94 -30.79 9.18 37.29
C ASP A 94 -30.27 9.28 38.74
#